data_AF-A0A9D8TMF6-F1
#
_entry.id   AF-A0A9D8TMF6-F1
#
_cell.length_a   1.000
_cell.length_b   1.000
_cell.length_c   1.000
_cell.angle_alpha   90.00
_cell.angle_beta   90.00
_cell.angle_gamma   90.00
#
_symmetry.space_group_name_H-M   'P 1'
#
loop_
_entity.id
_entity.type
_entity.pdbx_description
1 polymer ?
#
loop_
_entity_poly.entity_id
_entity_poly.type
_entity_poly.pdbx_seq_one_letter_code
_entity_poly.pdbx_strand_id
1 'polypeptide(L)'
;MATINVYECYYKASLVVNGDERQGALVMLISTSEEGQIRYEAAVTFFPHRNDEDYAISYDAYFSKVLYEAKGRRSKKREAALLQELQQHIDEIADNAGGKIFWNSPLREARVC
;
A
#
# COMPACT_ATOMS: atom_id res chain seq x y z
N MET A 1 -7.11 15.61 11.67
CA MET A 1 -6.90 14.48 10.74
C MET A 1 -6.81 13.16 11.50
N ALA A 2 -7.59 12.14 11.14
CA ALA A 2 -7.40 10.76 11.62
C ALA A 2 -7.04 9.84 10.44
N THR A 3 -5.95 9.10 10.57
CA THR A 3 -5.43 8.19 9.54
C THR A 3 -5.46 6.76 10.05
N ILE A 4 -5.99 5.84 9.25
CA ILE A 4 -6.12 4.43 9.61
C ILE A 4 -5.68 3.57 8.42
N ASN A 5 -4.76 2.65 8.65
CA ASN A 5 -4.44 1.59 7.70
C ASN A 5 -5.54 0.52 7.80
N VAL A 6 -6.51 0.59 6.90
CA VAL A 6 -7.61 -0.38 6.79
C VAL A 6 -7.03 -1.78 6.51
N TYR A 7 -5.96 -1.80 5.72
CA TYR A 7 -5.18 -2.98 5.40
C TYR A 7 -3.71 -2.60 5.32
N GLU A 8 -2.87 -3.50 5.82
CA GLU A 8 -1.42 -3.40 5.74
C GLU A 8 -0.81 -4.81 5.60
N CYS A 9 0.03 -5.02 4.59
CA CYS A 9 0.76 -6.27 4.44
C CYS A 9 2.10 -6.05 3.75
N TYR A 10 3.09 -6.83 4.17
CA TYR A 10 4.43 -6.83 3.60
C TYR A 10 4.54 -7.98 2.61
N TYR A 11 5.01 -7.69 1.41
CA TYR A 11 5.19 -8.65 0.34
C TYR A 11 6.62 -8.63 -0.16
N LYS A 12 7.08 -9.76 -0.69
CA LYS A 12 8.21 -9.73 -1.62
C LYS A 12 7.83 -8.87 -2.82
N ALA A 13 8.79 -8.11 -3.32
CA ALA A 13 8.62 -7.26 -4.47
C ALA A 13 9.92 -7.18 -5.28
N SER A 14 9.88 -6.50 -6.41
CA SER A 14 11.06 -6.14 -7.19
C SER A 14 10.84 -4.75 -7.77
N LEU A 15 11.75 -3.84 -7.46
CA LEU A 15 11.84 -2.51 -8.05
C LEU A 15 13.30 -2.04 -7.97
N VAL A 16 13.76 -1.26 -8.95
CA VAL A 16 15.06 -0.60 -8.88
C VAL A 16 14.83 0.91 -8.87
N VAL A 17 15.28 1.58 -7.80
CA VAL A 17 15.19 3.04 -7.67
C VAL A 17 16.58 3.57 -7.38
N ASN A 18 17.05 4.53 -8.19
CA ASN A 18 18.38 5.15 -8.05
C ASN A 18 19.56 4.16 -8.02
N GLY A 19 19.41 2.98 -8.65
CA GLY A 19 20.43 1.92 -8.66
C GLY A 19 20.37 0.95 -7.47
N ASP A 20 19.45 1.17 -6.52
CA ASP A 20 19.21 0.26 -5.40
C ASP A 20 18.05 -0.69 -5.70
N GLU A 21 18.29 -1.99 -5.52
CA GLU A 21 17.24 -3.00 -5.55
C GLU A 21 16.35 -2.92 -4.31
N ARG A 22 15.04 -2.99 -4.54
CA ARG A 22 13.99 -3.04 -3.52
C ARG A 22 13.27 -4.37 -3.63
N GLN A 23 13.54 -5.27 -2.70
CA GLN A 23 13.05 -6.65 -2.72
C GLN A 23 11.81 -6.87 -1.82
N GLY A 24 11.38 -5.83 -1.11
CA GLY A 24 10.16 -5.81 -0.32
C GLY A 24 9.24 -4.67 -0.72
N ALA A 25 7.94 -4.85 -0.53
CA ALA A 25 6.93 -3.80 -0.63
C ALA A 25 5.96 -3.88 0.54
N LEU A 26 5.64 -2.73 1.13
CA LEU A 26 4.55 -2.57 2.08
C LEU A 26 3.34 -2.04 1.31
N VAL A 27 2.28 -2.83 1.26
CA VAL A 27 1.01 -2.52 0.59
C VAL A 27 0.00 -2.09 1.63
N MET A 28 -0.67 -0.96 1.39
CA MET A 28 -1.61 -0.35 2.32
C MET A 28 -2.88 0.12 1.61
N LEU A 29 -4.02 -0.05 2.28
CA LEU A 29 -5.23 0.72 2.03
C LEU A 29 -5.41 1.70 3.19
N ILE A 30 -5.24 2.98 2.92
CA ILE A 30 -5.24 4.03 3.92
C ILE A 30 -6.56 4.79 3.86
N SER A 31 -7.19 4.97 5.01
CA SER A 31 -8.34 5.84 5.18
C SER A 31 -7.91 7.09 5.95
N THR A 32 -8.12 8.28 5.39
CA THR A 32 -7.90 9.56 6.06
C THR A 32 -9.23 10.29 6.22
N SER A 33 -9.51 10.77 7.44
CA SER A 33 -10.66 11.63 7.72
C SER A 33 -10.24 12.98 8.26
N GLU A 34 -10.74 14.03 7.62
CA GLU A 34 -10.47 15.42 7.97
C GLU A 34 -11.68 16.28 7.62
N GLU A 35 -12.13 17.12 8.56
CA GLU A 35 -13.24 18.07 8.36
C GLU A 35 -14.52 17.47 7.74
N GLY A 36 -14.86 16.23 8.11
CA GLY A 36 -16.03 15.53 7.58
C GLY A 36 -15.87 15.03 6.13
N GLN A 37 -14.67 15.07 5.59
CA GLN A 37 -14.28 14.43 4.34
C GLN A 37 -13.55 13.12 4.66
N ILE A 38 -13.82 12.10 3.83
CA ILE A 38 -13.17 10.81 3.89
C ILE A 38 -12.46 10.56 2.57
N ARG A 39 -11.20 10.16 2.65
CA ARG A 39 -10.37 9.77 1.52
C ARG A 39 -9.83 8.36 1.75
N TYR A 40 -9.94 7.53 0.73
CA TYR A 40 -9.31 6.21 0.67
C TYR A 40 -8.22 6.21 -0.38
N GLU A 41 -7.05 5.71 -0.01
CA GLU A 41 -5.85 5.69 -0.84
C GLU A 41 -5.24 4.29 -0.85
N ALA A 42 -4.95 3.77 -2.05
CA ALA A 42 -4.05 2.63 -2.21
C ALA A 42 -2.62 3.16 -2.23
N ALA A 43 -1.77 2.59 -1.40
CA ALA A 43 -0.37 2.99 -1.30
C ALA A 43 0.55 1.77 -1.29
N VAL A 44 1.71 1.93 -1.90
CA VAL A 44 2.81 0.96 -1.84
C VAL A 44 4.11 1.70 -1.57
N THR A 45 4.93 1.14 -0.70
CA THR A 45 6.30 1.62 -0.52
C THR A 45 7.29 0.47 -0.66
N PHE A 46 8.24 0.63 -1.58
CA PHE A 46 9.25 -0.38 -1.84
C PHE A 46 10.48 -0.15 -0.97
N PHE A 47 11.03 -1.23 -0.40
CA PHE A 47 12.17 -1.17 0.50
C PHE A 47 13.22 -2.24 0.16
N PRO A 48 14.50 -2.04 0.51
CA PRO A 48 15.60 -2.92 0.10
C PRO A 48 15.38 -4.39 0.46
N HIS A 49 14.92 -4.66 1.68
CA HIS A 49 14.68 -6.00 2.21
C HIS A 49 15.81 -6.99 1.93
N ARG A 50 17.02 -6.65 2.39
CA ARG A 50 18.24 -7.43 2.13
C ARG A 50 18.33 -8.71 2.97
N ASN A 51 17.56 -8.80 4.05
CA ASN A 51 17.46 -9.97 4.93
C ASN A 51 16.10 -9.97 5.67
N ASP A 52 15.81 -11.07 6.38
CA ASP A 52 14.54 -11.30 7.06
C ASP A 52 14.23 -10.29 8.19
N GLU A 53 15.19 -9.47 8.62
CA GLU A 53 15.02 -8.42 9.62
C GLU A 53 14.97 -7.00 9.02
N ASP A 54 15.30 -6.87 7.73
CA ASP A 54 15.40 -5.58 7.04
C ASP A 54 14.03 -5.10 6.54
N TYR A 55 13.36 -4.34 7.41
CA TYR A 55 12.12 -3.63 7.11
C TYR A 55 12.34 -2.12 7.15
N ALA A 56 13.52 -1.65 6.74
CA ALA A 56 13.82 -0.22 6.67
C ALA A 56 13.00 0.43 5.55
N ILE A 57 11.75 0.80 5.87
CA ILE A 57 10.87 1.52 4.97
C ILE A 57 11.44 2.92 4.78
N SER A 58 11.80 3.22 3.53
CA SER A 58 12.19 4.55 3.08
C SER A 58 11.08 5.11 2.19
N TYR A 59 10.81 6.40 2.31
CA TYR A 59 9.78 7.11 1.52
C TYR A 59 10.26 7.46 0.11
N ASP A 60 11.49 7.12 -0.25
CA ASP A 60 12.08 7.36 -1.58
C ASP A 60 11.41 6.55 -2.70
N ALA A 61 10.72 5.46 -2.38
CA ALA A 61 9.97 4.63 -3.31
C ALA A 61 8.51 4.44 -2.86
N TYR A 62 7.89 5.51 -2.37
CA TYR A 62 6.46 5.57 -2.03
C TYR A 62 5.63 6.00 -3.24
N PHE A 63 4.59 5.22 -3.55
CA PHE A 63 3.65 5.51 -4.61
C PHE A 63 2.23 5.29 -4.11
N SER A 64 1.30 6.16 -4.52
CA SER A 64 -0.09 6.03 -4.10
C SER A 64 -1.09 6.57 -5.11
N LYS A 65 -2.34 6.15 -4.95
CA LYS A 65 -3.47 6.53 -5.78
C LYS A 65 -4.71 6.70 -4.91
N VAL A 66 -5.39 7.83 -5.05
CA VAL A 66 -6.69 8.06 -4.43
C VAL A 66 -7.73 7.20 -5.13
N LEU A 67 -8.40 6.34 -4.36
CA LEU A 67 -9.47 5.47 -4.87
C LEU A 67 -10.84 6.10 -4.68
N TYR A 68 -11.01 6.88 -3.61
CA TYR A 68 -12.29 7.49 -3.28
C TYR A 68 -12.10 8.72 -2.40
N GLU A 69 -12.87 9.78 -2.67
CA GLU A 69 -12.95 10.96 -1.82
C GLU A 69 -14.38 11.51 -1.80
N ALA A 70 -14.93 11.77 -0.61
CA ALA A 70 -16.21 12.45 -0.47
C ALA A 70 -16.44 13.01 0.93
N LYS A 71 -17.47 13.84 1.07
CA LYS A 71 -18.05 14.17 2.38
C LYS A 71 -18.71 12.95 3.00
N GLY A 72 -18.42 12.67 4.26
CA GLY A 72 -19.04 11.59 5.02
C GLY A 72 -18.11 10.94 6.04
N ARG A 73 -18.47 9.72 6.43
CA ARG A 73 -17.74 8.88 7.38
C ARG A 73 -17.28 7.58 6.72
N ARG A 74 -16.35 6.88 7.38
CA ARG A 74 -15.91 5.54 6.99
C ARG A 74 -17.10 4.58 6.83
N SER A 75 -16.97 3.67 5.87
CA SER A 75 -17.96 2.62 5.62
C SER A 75 -17.25 1.29 5.44
N LYS A 76 -17.50 0.35 6.34
CA LYS A 76 -16.95 -1.03 6.25
C LYS A 76 -17.37 -1.73 4.96
N LYS A 77 -18.55 -1.44 4.42
CA LYS A 77 -19.00 -1.94 3.11
C LYS A 77 -18.11 -1.42 1.98
N ARG A 78 -17.74 -0.15 2.02
CA ARG A 78 -16.86 0.46 1.00
C ARG A 78 -15.44 -0.08 1.13
N GLU A 79 -14.94 -0.21 2.35
CA GLU A 79 -13.63 -0.80 2.61
C GLU A 79 -13.52 -2.21 2.04
N ALA A 80 -14.53 -3.06 2.24
CA ALA A 80 -14.54 -4.39 1.65
C ALA A 80 -14.50 -4.38 0.11
N ALA A 81 -15.22 -3.46 -0.54
CA ALA A 81 -15.18 -3.31 -2.00
C ALA A 81 -13.80 -2.83 -2.48
N LEU A 82 -13.25 -1.79 -1.83
CA LEU A 82 -11.91 -1.28 -2.15
C LEU A 82 -10.81 -2.31 -1.90
N LEU A 83 -10.96 -3.19 -0.92
CA LEU A 83 -10.02 -4.28 -0.67
C LEU A 83 -10.03 -5.33 -1.78
N GLN A 84 -11.18 -5.60 -2.41
CA GLN A 84 -11.26 -6.51 -3.54
C GLN A 84 -10.53 -5.96 -4.77
N GLU A 85 -10.53 -4.63 -4.92
CA GLU A 85 -9.90 -3.92 -6.04
C GLU A 85 -8.44 -3.51 -5.73
N LEU A 86 -8.02 -3.60 -4.47
CA LEU A 86 -6.72 -3.10 -4.00
C LEU A 86 -5.55 -3.71 -4.78
N GLN A 87 -5.56 -5.02 -4.98
CA GLN A 87 -4.50 -5.72 -5.69
C GLN A 87 -4.31 -5.15 -7.11
N GLN A 88 -5.41 -4.96 -7.84
CA GLN A 88 -5.35 -4.40 -9.20
C GLN A 88 -4.75 -2.99 -9.19
N HIS A 89 -5.19 -2.13 -8.28
CA HIS A 89 -4.66 -0.76 -8.19
C HIS A 89 -3.19 -0.71 -7.81
N ILE A 90 -2.75 -1.62 -6.94
CA ILE A 90 -1.36 -1.70 -6.52
C ILE A 90 -0.49 -2.27 -7.66
N ASP A 91 -0.99 -3.24 -8.41
CA ASP A 91 -0.31 -3.75 -9.61
C ASP A 91 -0.16 -2.63 -10.67
N GLU A 92 -1.21 -1.82 -10.90
CA GLU A 92 -1.12 -0.63 -11.76
C GLU A 92 -0.06 0.36 -11.26
N ILE A 93 -0.01 0.64 -9.95
CA ILE A 93 0.98 1.55 -9.36
C ILE A 93 2.40 0.99 -9.53
N ALA A 94 2.59 -0.29 -9.24
CA ALA A 94 3.87 -0.97 -9.34
C ALA A 94 4.37 -0.99 -10.78
N ASP A 95 3.52 -1.35 -11.74
CA ASP A 95 3.87 -1.42 -13.17
C ASP A 95 4.28 -0.04 -13.72
N ASN A 96 3.56 1.02 -13.33
CA ASN A 96 3.94 2.40 -13.68
C ASN A 96 5.29 2.83 -13.12
N ALA A 97 5.70 2.27 -11.97
CA ALA A 97 7.01 2.49 -11.38
C ALA A 97 8.10 1.58 -11.97
N GLY A 98 7.75 0.62 -12.83
CA GLY A 98 8.67 -0.41 -13.33
C GLY A 98 8.97 -1.50 -12.30
N GLY A 99 8.07 -1.70 -11.34
CA GLY A 99 8.18 -2.68 -10.27
C GLY A 99 7.12 -3.77 -10.33
N LYS A 100 7.23 -4.74 -9.41
CA LYS A 100 6.30 -5.87 -9.29
C LYS A 100 6.14 -6.31 -7.85
N ILE A 101 4.93 -6.74 -7.48
CA ILE A 101 4.64 -7.35 -6.19
C ILE A 101 4.39 -8.85 -6.36
N PHE A 102 4.95 -9.65 -5.46
CA PHE A 102 4.75 -11.10 -5.40
C PHE A 102 3.68 -11.43 -4.35
N TRP A 103 2.41 -11.33 -4.74
CA TRP A 103 1.24 -11.53 -3.86
C TRP A 103 1.20 -12.90 -3.15
N ASN A 104 1.77 -13.93 -3.77
CA ASN A 104 1.87 -15.27 -3.18
C ASN A 104 3.06 -15.43 -2.22
N SER A 105 3.77 -14.35 -1.90
CA SER A 105 4.96 -14.35 -1.04
C SER A 105 4.89 -13.22 -0.01
N PRO A 106 3.92 -13.28 0.92
CA PRO A 106 3.88 -12.35 2.04
C PRO A 106 5.13 -12.53 2.92
N LEU A 107 5.74 -11.43 3.33
CA LEU A 107 6.85 -11.37 4.29
C LEU A 107 6.34 -11.38 5.73
N ARG A 108 5.10 -10.93 5.95
CA ARG A 108 4.41 -10.93 7.24
C ARG A 108 2.92 -11.21 7.05
N GLU A 109 2.26 -11.64 8.12
CA GLU A 109 0.80 -11.74 8.12
C GLU A 109 0.16 -10.36 7.90
N ALA A 110 -0.92 -10.34 7.10
CA ALA A 110 -1.67 -9.13 6.83
C ALA A 110 -2.40 -8.64 8.09
N ARG A 111 -2.39 -7.33 8.31
CA ARG A 111 -3.17 -6.65 9.35
C ARG A 111 -4.38 -5.97 8.71
N VAL A 112 -5.57 -6.23 9.27
CA VAL A 112 -6.83 -5.62 8.84
C VAL A 112 -7.49 -4.96 10.04
N CYS A 113 -7.90 -3.70 9.91
CA CYS A 113 -8.48 -2.88 10.99
C CYS A 113 -9.94 -2.47 10.73
#